data_AF-A0A1I6Y4T4-F1
#
_entry.id   AF-A0A1I6Y4T4-F1
#
_cell.length_a   1.000
_cell.length_b   1.000
_cell.length_c   1.000
_cell.angle_alpha   90.00
_cell.angle_beta   90.00
_cell.angle_gamma   90.00
#
_symmetry.space_group_name_H-M   'P 1'
#
loop_
_entity.id
_entity.type
_entity.pdbx_description
1 polymer ?
#
loop_
_entity_poly.entity_id
_entity_poly.type
_entity_poly.pdbx_seq_one_letter_code
_entity_poly.pdbx_strand_id
1 'polypeptide(L)'
;MDKARVTRLRRIMKVQEQKEQMIKYDIAVLDNEIQRCDEEEGKLVSHWGQHEGELREVMNRAISRRLDANNRSKSLKQKQKNELLEKLLDQKRQTNMTEKHHDKALVSYHRTEEKKLLQEIAELHADTSKVRSR
;
A
#
# COMPACT_ATOMS: atom_id res chain seq x y z
N MET A 1 2.96 26.51 16.05
CA MET A 1 1.94 25.44 15.97
C MET A 1 1.95 24.73 14.61
N ASP A 2 1.90 25.46 13.50
CA ASP A 2 1.78 24.85 12.16
C ASP A 2 2.98 24.00 11.71
N LYS A 3 4.23 24.40 12.01
CA LYS A 3 5.43 23.59 11.71
C LYS A 3 5.40 22.20 12.34
N ALA A 4 4.93 22.11 13.60
CA ALA A 4 4.82 20.83 14.32
C ALA A 4 3.73 19.94 13.71
N ARG A 5 2.62 20.55 13.27
CA ARG A 5 1.54 19.86 12.56
C ARG A 5 1.99 19.30 11.21
N VAL A 6 2.70 20.08 10.39
CA VAL A 6 3.28 19.63 9.12
C VAL A 6 4.24 18.46 9.34
N THR A 7 5.16 18.59 10.31
CA THR A 7 6.12 17.54 10.63
C THR A 7 5.44 16.26 11.10
N ARG A 8 4.38 16.37 11.92
CA ARG A 8 3.59 15.23 12.38
C ARG A 8 2.90 14.52 11.21
N LEU A 9 2.25 15.27 10.32
CA LEU A 9 1.55 14.70 9.16
C LEU A 9 2.53 13.98 8.21
N ARG A 10 3.71 14.56 7.97
CA ARG A 10 4.77 13.89 7.19
C ARG A 10 5.20 12.56 7.81
N ARG A 11 5.35 12.49 9.14
CA ARG A 11 5.69 11.23 9.83
C ARG A 11 4.57 10.20 9.71
N ILE A 12 3.31 10.62 9.81
CA ILE A 12 2.15 9.74 9.63
C ILE A 12 2.13 9.17 8.21
N MET A 13 2.31 10.01 7.19
CA MET A 13 2.37 9.57 5.78
C MET A 13 3.46 8.52 5.56
N LYS A 14 4.67 8.74 6.09
CA LYS A 14 5.76 7.74 5.99
C LYS A 14 5.36 6.38 6.57
N VAL A 15 4.69 6.35 7.72
CA VAL A 15 4.22 5.10 8.33
C VAL A 15 3.11 4.46 7.50
N GLN A 16 2.21 5.27 6.92
CA GLN A 16 1.15 4.77 6.04
C GLN A 16 1.73 4.17 4.75
N GLU A 17 2.71 4.81 4.12
CA GLU A 17 3.43 4.29 2.96
C GLU A 17 4.13 2.96 3.27
N GLN A 18 4.78 2.84 4.43
CA GLN A 18 5.39 1.58 4.86
C GLN A 18 4.36 0.46 5.01
N LYS A 19 3.19 0.75 5.59
CA LYS A 19 2.10 -0.22 5.68
C LYS A 19 1.59 -0.64 4.31
N GLU A 20 1.44 0.29 3.37
CA GLU A 20 1.06 -0.05 1.99
C GLU A 20 2.06 -0.98 1.32
N GLN A 21 3.36 -0.75 1.53
CA GLN A 21 4.39 -1.62 0.95
C GLN A 21 4.41 -3.01 1.57
N MET A 22 4.17 -3.13 2.88
CA MET A 22 4.01 -4.43 3.51
C MET A 22 2.82 -5.20 2.92
N ILE A 23 1.66 -4.56 2.79
CA ILE A 23 0.47 -5.21 2.21
C ILE A 23 0.72 -5.64 0.76
N LYS A 24 1.41 -4.80 -0.04
CA LYS A 24 1.79 -5.15 -1.43
C LYS A 24 2.74 -6.34 -1.49
N TYR A 25 3.70 -6.42 -0.57
CA TYR A 25 4.59 -7.57 -0.46
C TYR A 25 3.81 -8.85 -0.15
N ASP A 26 2.91 -8.81 0.83
CA ASP A 26 2.09 -9.98 1.20
C ASP A 26 1.20 -10.44 0.04
N ILE A 27 0.64 -9.50 -0.74
CA ILE A 27 -0.10 -9.82 -1.98
C ILE A 27 0.82 -10.51 -3.00
N ALA A 28 2.03 -10.01 -3.21
CA ALA A 28 2.98 -10.61 -4.15
C ALA A 28 3.42 -12.01 -3.72
N VAL A 29 3.55 -12.27 -2.41
CA VAL A 29 3.80 -13.61 -1.89
C VAL A 29 2.63 -14.55 -2.22
N LEU A 30 1.39 -14.12 -1.95
CA LEU A 30 0.20 -14.92 -2.28
C LEU A 30 0.06 -15.15 -3.78
N ASP A 31 0.41 -14.19 -4.63
CA ASP A 31 0.40 -14.34 -6.09
C ASP A 31 1.35 -15.46 -6.54
N ASN A 32 2.57 -15.49 -5.99
CA ASN A 32 3.52 -16.57 -6.27
C ASN A 32 2.99 -17.92 -5.77
N GLU A 33 2.35 -17.98 -4.60
CA GLU A 33 1.78 -19.21 -4.08
C GLU A 33 0.60 -19.72 -4.91
N ILE A 34 -0.25 -18.83 -5.41
CA ILE A 34 -1.35 -19.16 -6.33
C ILE A 34 -0.78 -19.68 -7.65
N GLN A 35 0.24 -19.03 -8.19
CA GLN A 35 0.93 -19.51 -9.40
C GLN A 35 1.52 -20.91 -9.19
N ARG A 36 2.10 -21.21 -8.02
CA ARG A 36 2.59 -22.56 -7.72
C ARG A 36 1.45 -23.60 -7.69
N CYS A 37 0.28 -23.23 -7.19
CA CYS A 37 -0.90 -24.08 -7.29
C CYS A 37 -1.30 -24.32 -8.76
N ASP A 38 -1.22 -23.31 -9.62
CA ASP A 38 -1.53 -23.45 -11.06
C ASP A 38 -0.52 -24.37 -11.78
N GLU A 39 0.76 -24.26 -11.43
CA GLU A 39 1.81 -25.13 -11.95
C GLU A 39 1.63 -26.58 -11.50
N GLU A 40 1.24 -26.80 -10.23
CA GLU A 40 0.92 -28.14 -9.71
C GLU A 40 -0.32 -28.73 -10.38
N GLU A 41 -1.37 -27.92 -10.58
CA GLU A 41 -2.57 -28.29 -11.33
C GLU A 41 -2.21 -28.73 -12.75
N GLY A 42 -1.41 -27.93 -13.47
CA GLY A 42 -0.94 -28.27 -14.82
C GLY A 42 -0.18 -29.59 -14.87
N LYS A 43 0.70 -29.85 -13.90
CA LYS A 43 1.43 -31.13 -13.80
C LYS A 43 0.49 -32.30 -13.55
N LEU A 44 -0.44 -32.17 -12.60
CA LEU A 44 -1.41 -33.21 -12.27
C LEU A 44 -2.31 -33.54 -13.46
N VAL A 45 -2.81 -32.52 -14.16
CA VAL A 45 -3.62 -32.67 -15.37
C VAL A 45 -2.82 -33.33 -16.49
N SER A 46 -1.52 -33.03 -16.63
CA SER A 46 -0.67 -33.67 -17.65
C SER A 46 -0.54 -35.19 -17.48
N HIS A 47 -0.65 -35.69 -16.24
CA HIS A 47 -0.62 -37.13 -15.92
C HIS A 47 -1.99 -37.82 -16.05
N TRP A 48 -3.06 -37.06 -16.29
CA TRP A 48 -4.40 -37.60 -16.37
C TRP A 48 -4.57 -38.54 -17.57
N GLY A 49 -4.97 -39.78 -17.30
CA GLY A 49 -5.20 -40.77 -18.36
C GLY A 49 -3.95 -41.27 -19.09
N GLN A 50 -2.75 -41.02 -18.57
CA GLN A 50 -1.49 -41.56 -19.14
C GLN A 50 -1.32 -43.08 -18.97
N HIS A 51 -2.11 -43.70 -18.10
CA HIS A 51 -2.08 -45.14 -17.83
C HIS A 51 -3.28 -45.84 -18.48
N GLU A 52 -3.17 -47.15 -18.69
CA GLU A 52 -4.24 -48.00 -19.24
C GLU A 52 -4.82 -48.94 -18.17
N GLY A 53 -6.01 -49.48 -18.43
CA GLY A 53 -6.67 -50.48 -17.58
C GLY A 53 -6.98 -49.99 -16.16
N GLU A 54 -6.96 -50.90 -15.18
CA GLU A 54 -7.29 -50.61 -13.77
C GLU A 54 -6.34 -49.58 -13.14
N LEU A 55 -5.07 -49.56 -13.55
CA LEU A 55 -4.10 -48.58 -13.10
C LEU A 55 -4.53 -47.15 -13.47
N ARG A 56 -5.15 -46.96 -14.64
CA ARG A 56 -5.72 -45.67 -15.05
C ARG A 56 -6.74 -45.15 -14.04
N GLU A 57 -7.65 -46.01 -13.60
CA GLU A 57 -8.71 -45.61 -12.67
C GLU A 57 -8.14 -45.23 -11.31
N VAL A 58 -7.18 -46.01 -10.79
CA VAL A 58 -6.52 -45.73 -9.51
C VAL A 58 -5.76 -44.42 -9.59
N MET A 59 -4.98 -44.21 -10.66
CA MET A 59 -4.19 -43.00 -10.86
C MET A 59 -5.08 -41.77 -11.05
N ASN A 60 -6.14 -41.86 -11.86
CA ASN A 60 -7.09 -40.77 -12.03
C ASN A 60 -7.81 -40.41 -10.73
N ARG A 61 -8.23 -41.40 -9.91
CA ARG A 61 -8.80 -41.12 -8.58
C ARG A 61 -7.80 -40.40 -7.66
N ALA A 62 -6.53 -40.80 -7.69
CA ALA A 62 -5.48 -40.14 -6.91
C ALA A 62 -5.24 -38.70 -7.39
N ILE A 63 -5.19 -38.49 -8.71
CA ILE A 63 -5.04 -37.16 -9.30
C ILE A 63 -6.24 -36.27 -8.95
N SER A 64 -7.48 -36.77 -9.07
CA SER A 64 -8.68 -36.00 -8.69
C SER A 64 -8.63 -35.53 -7.25
N ARG A 65 -8.28 -36.42 -6.31
CA ARG A 65 -8.18 -36.03 -4.89
C ARG A 65 -7.13 -34.95 -4.65
N ARG A 66 -6.00 -35.01 -5.37
CA ARG A 66 -4.95 -33.99 -5.29
C ARG A 66 -5.40 -32.67 -5.91
N LEU A 67 -6.07 -32.70 -7.06
CA LEU A 67 -6.66 -31.52 -7.69
C LEU A 67 -7.68 -30.85 -6.77
N ASP A 68 -8.56 -31.61 -6.11
CA ASP A 68 -9.54 -31.08 -5.17
C ASP A 68 -8.88 -30.40 -3.95
N ALA A 69 -7.78 -30.96 -3.44
CA ALA A 69 -7.02 -30.36 -2.35
C ALA A 69 -6.31 -29.08 -2.81
N ASN A 70 -5.67 -29.12 -3.98
CA ASN A 70 -4.98 -27.98 -4.57
C ASN A 70 -5.95 -26.82 -4.87
N ASN A 71 -7.10 -27.11 -5.45
CA ASN A 71 -8.15 -26.12 -5.75
C ASN A 71 -8.71 -25.46 -4.49
N ARG A 72 -8.89 -26.22 -3.40
CA ARG A 72 -9.28 -25.66 -2.10
C ARG A 72 -8.20 -24.74 -1.54
N SER A 73 -6.93 -25.16 -1.63
CA SER A 73 -5.77 -24.37 -1.20
C SER A 73 -5.64 -23.06 -1.98
N LYS A 74 -5.77 -23.13 -3.31
CA LYS A 74 -5.78 -21.97 -4.22
C LYS A 74 -6.93 -21.02 -3.91
N SER A 75 -8.14 -21.54 -3.73
CA SER A 75 -9.32 -20.74 -3.37
C SER A 75 -9.13 -19.98 -2.05
N LEU A 76 -8.56 -20.64 -1.03
CA LEU A 76 -8.25 -20.00 0.25
C LEU A 76 -7.25 -18.84 0.09
N LYS A 77 -6.18 -19.06 -0.67
CA LYS A 77 -5.17 -18.02 -0.95
C LYS A 77 -5.75 -16.86 -1.76
N GLN A 78 -6.59 -17.14 -2.75
CA GLN A 78 -7.27 -16.12 -3.53
C GLN A 78 -8.20 -15.27 -2.65
N LYS A 79 -8.90 -15.89 -1.70
CA LYS A 79 -9.72 -15.16 -0.73
C LYS A 79 -8.86 -14.24 0.16
N GLN A 80 -7.75 -14.76 0.70
CA GLN A 80 -6.82 -13.95 1.50
C GLN A 80 -6.22 -12.78 0.70
N LYS A 81 -5.88 -13.00 -0.58
CA LYS A 81 -5.42 -11.94 -1.48
C LYS A 81 -6.48 -10.85 -1.65
N ASN A 82 -7.74 -11.22 -1.85
CA ASN A 82 -8.83 -10.26 -2.00
C ASN A 82 -9.02 -9.42 -0.73
N GLU A 83 -8.94 -10.05 0.45
CA GLU A 83 -8.99 -9.34 1.74
C GLU A 83 -7.82 -8.35 1.90
N LEU A 84 -6.62 -8.71 1.45
CA LEU A 84 -5.46 -7.79 1.46
C LEU A 84 -5.60 -6.65 0.45
N LEU A 85 -6.21 -6.90 -0.72
CA LEU A 85 -6.49 -5.86 -1.70
C LEU A 85 -7.49 -4.83 -1.17
N GLU A 86 -8.54 -5.26 -0.47
CA GLU A 86 -9.47 -4.35 0.20
C GLU A 86 -8.76 -3.51 1.28
N LYS A 87 -7.93 -4.14 2.12
CA LYS A 87 -7.11 -3.43 3.11
C LYS A 87 -6.17 -2.42 2.46
N LEU A 88 -5.56 -2.76 1.32
CA LEU A 88 -4.69 -1.85 0.58
C LEU A 88 -5.46 -0.64 0.05
N LEU A 89 -6.69 -0.84 -0.46
CA LEU A 89 -7.54 0.25 -0.94
C LEU A 89 -7.90 1.21 0.21
N ASP A 90 -8.27 0.67 1.37
CA ASP A 90 -8.58 1.50 2.54
C ASP A 90 -7.35 2.22 3.07
N GLN A 91 -6.19 1.57 3.09
CA GLN A 91 -4.92 2.20 3.46
C GLN A 91 -4.59 3.37 2.50
N LYS A 92 -4.74 3.18 1.19
CA LYS A 92 -4.54 4.24 0.19
C LYS A 92 -5.51 5.41 0.39
N ARG A 93 -6.77 5.15 0.73
CA ARG A 93 -7.74 6.22 1.06
C ARG A 93 -7.26 7.04 2.27
N GLN A 94 -6.75 6.39 3.31
CA GLN A 94 -6.20 7.07 4.49
C GLN A 94 -4.95 7.90 4.15
N THR A 95 -4.04 7.36 3.35
CA THR A 95 -2.84 8.07 2.89
C THR A 95 -3.22 9.32 2.10
N ASN A 96 -4.13 9.19 1.13
CA ASN A 96 -4.61 10.33 0.32
C ASN A 96 -5.28 11.42 1.17
N MET A 97 -6.05 11.05 2.19
CA MET A 97 -6.64 12.04 3.09
C MET A 97 -5.58 12.74 3.94
N THR A 98 -4.58 12.00 4.41
CA THR A 98 -3.48 12.55 5.21
C THR A 98 -2.63 13.51 4.37
N GLU A 99 -2.36 13.17 3.11
CA GLU A 99 -1.68 14.02 2.13
C GLU A 99 -2.45 15.34 1.92
N LYS A 100 -3.76 15.28 1.65
CA LYS A 100 -4.61 16.48 1.52
C LYS A 100 -4.55 17.37 2.77
N HIS A 101 -4.50 16.77 3.96
CA HIS A 101 -4.35 17.53 5.21
C HIS A 101 -2.95 18.11 5.38
N HIS A 102 -1.92 17.37 4.98
CA HIS A 102 -0.53 17.82 4.97
C HIS A 102 -0.37 19.04 4.07
N ASP A 103 -0.89 19.01 2.84
CA ASP A 103 -0.73 20.09 1.87
C ASP A 103 -1.44 21.37 2.33
N LYS A 104 -2.66 21.24 2.88
CA LYS A 104 -3.36 22.37 3.48
C LYS A 104 -2.57 22.99 4.65
N ALA A 105 -2.00 22.14 5.52
CA ALA A 105 -1.19 22.62 6.63
C ALA A 105 0.12 23.27 6.16
N LEU A 106 0.72 22.75 5.08
CA LEU A 106 1.94 23.27 4.48
C LEU A 106 1.71 24.66 3.89
N VAL A 107 0.62 24.84 3.14
CA VAL A 107 0.23 26.16 2.60
C VAL A 107 -0.03 27.17 3.71
N SER A 108 -0.76 26.78 4.77
CA SER A 108 -1.00 27.64 5.95
C SER A 108 0.30 28.05 6.62
N TYR A 109 1.21 27.08 6.79
CA TYR A 109 2.51 27.32 7.38
C TYR A 109 3.33 28.33 6.56
N HIS A 110 3.45 28.13 5.25
CA HIS A 110 4.20 29.03 4.38
C HIS A 110 3.64 30.45 4.37
N ARG A 111 2.31 30.62 4.28
CA ARG A 111 1.67 31.95 4.35
C ARG A 111 1.95 32.64 5.68
N THR A 112 1.97 31.89 6.77
CA THR A 112 2.27 32.44 8.10
C THR A 112 3.73 32.87 8.22
N GLU A 113 4.67 32.09 7.69
CA GLU A 113 6.09 32.46 7.64
C GLU A 113 6.33 33.67 6.74
N GLU A 114 5.70 33.72 5.56
CA GLU A 114 5.78 34.87 4.65
C GLU A 114 5.27 36.15 5.31
N LYS A 115 4.13 36.09 6.01
CA LYS A 115 3.60 37.25 6.73
C LYS A 115 4.56 37.76 7.82
N LYS A 116 5.23 36.85 8.53
CA LYS A 116 6.23 37.22 9.55
C LYS A 116 7.43 37.91 8.92
N LEU A 117 7.96 37.37 7.82
CA LEU A 117 9.08 37.98 7.10
C LEU A 117 8.72 39.38 6.59
N LEU A 118 7.52 39.55 6.03
CA LEU A 118 7.04 40.86 5.58
C LEU A 118 6.89 41.85 6.74
N GLN A 119 6.42 41.40 7.90
CA GLN A 119 6.33 42.24 9.09
C GLN A 119 7.71 42.65 9.61
N GLU A 120 8.67 41.72 9.67
CA GLU A 120 10.06 41.99 10.06
C GLU A 120 10.71 43.04 9.12
N ILE A 121 10.51 42.90 7.81
CA ILE A 121 10.98 43.89 6.82
C ILE A 121 10.33 45.25 7.06
N ALA A 122 9.02 45.29 7.33
CA ALA A 122 8.30 46.53 7.59
C ALA A 122 8.79 47.24 8.87
N GLU A 123 9.06 46.48 9.94
CA GLU A 123 9.61 46.99 11.20
C GLU A 123 11.02 47.58 11.00
N LEU A 124 11.89 46.88 10.25
CA LEU A 124 13.23 47.38 9.90
C LEU A 124 13.19 48.70 9.09
N HIS A 125 12.22 48.85 8.18
CA HIS A 125 12.02 50.10 7.43
C HIS A 125 11.38 51.22 8.28
N ALA A 126 10.50 50.88 9.22
CA ALA A 126 9.92 51.86 10.13
C ALA A 126 10.98 52.46 11.08
N ASP A 127 11.91 51.65 11.59
CA ASP A 127 12.97 52.12 12.49
C ASP A 127 14.02 52.99 11.78
N THR A 128 14.30 52.73 10.51
CA THR A 128 15.19 53.59 9.70
C THR A 128 14.56 54.96 9.37
N SER A 129 13.22 55.06 9.34
CA SER A 129 12.51 56.33 9.10
C SER A 129 12.58 57.31 10.28
N LYS A 130 12.79 56.84 11.51
CA LYS A 130 12.93 57.69 12.71
C LYS A 130 14.31 58.35 12.87
N VAL A 131 15.27 58.04 12.00
CA VAL A 131 16.66 58.52 12.09
C VAL A 131 16.94 59.71 11.15
N ARG A 132 15.96 60.21 10.39
CA ARG A 132 16.11 61.43 9.58
C ARG A 132 15.16 62.55 9.98
N SER A 133 15.55 63.28 11.02
CA SER A 133 15.40 64.73 11.05
C SER A 133 16.74 65.36 11.48
N ARG A 134 17.55 65.71 10.48
CA ARG A 134 18.61 66.71 10.60
C ARG A 134 18.23 67.87 9.71
#